data_AF-A0AAV0Y0M6-F1
#
_entry.id   AF-A0AAV0Y0M6-F1
#
_cell.length_a   1.000
_cell.length_b   1.000
_cell.length_c   1.000
_cell.angle_alpha   90.00
_cell.angle_beta   90.00
_cell.angle_gamma   90.00
#
_symmetry.space_group_name_H-M   'P 1'
#
loop_
_entity.id
_entity.type
_entity.pdbx_description
1 polymer ?
#
loop_
_entity_poly.entity_id
_entity_poly.type
_entity_poly.pdbx_seq_one_letter_code
_entity_poly.pdbx_strand_id
1 'polypeptide(L)'
;MRCLKITLKTHSDTRWASKYNAVHSLYCQFGGVIKALRDIISTNPIFGDGVANAESILKQFDLEFVYFLVMWDKILNQIYRVNKLLQSSNISIDQASKMINCLNVSLQEMRDSGNEQIKTETISICDKVGIKSELKIKRTIKRKVMSGENSSGEDISADQFLTLEYYKVLDNMMAQMKWRFEQLSNIADDFQFLSAHSLFVTPVEKLKKYAADLAIKYNEDIDQEIINEIEFFKYQVKAILPDLNATALNILNAIKKYELDSTFPNLMTAYRLFLTMPVTVASGERSFKITKSIDFEDVIEDFASIKSRKIKF
;
A
#
# COMPACT_ATOMS: atom_id res chain seq x y z
N MET A 1 -21.09 -28.21 -13.59
CA MET A 1 -20.14 -27.09 -13.84
C MET A 1 -19.55 -26.61 -12.51
N ARG A 2 -18.33 -27.05 -12.16
CA ARG A 2 -17.49 -26.33 -11.18
C ARG A 2 -16.19 -25.97 -11.90
N CYS A 3 -16.24 -24.96 -12.76
CA CYS A 3 -15.11 -24.57 -13.60
C CYS A 3 -14.11 -23.67 -12.86
N LEU A 4 -14.50 -23.09 -11.71
CA LEU A 4 -13.70 -22.13 -10.95
C LEU A 4 -13.50 -22.62 -9.51
N LYS A 5 -12.25 -22.57 -9.03
CA LYS A 5 -11.87 -22.95 -7.65
C LYS A 5 -11.91 -21.77 -6.66
N ILE A 6 -11.89 -20.54 -7.16
CA ILE A 6 -11.79 -19.28 -6.42
C ILE A 6 -12.89 -18.39 -6.98
N THR A 7 -13.66 -17.77 -6.10
CA THR A 7 -14.71 -16.84 -6.50
C THR A 7 -14.08 -15.57 -7.07
N LEU A 8 -14.41 -15.23 -8.31
CA LEU A 8 -14.06 -13.92 -8.88
C LEU A 8 -14.63 -12.81 -7.99
N LYS A 9 -13.77 -11.85 -7.65
CA LYS A 9 -14.15 -10.73 -6.78
C LYS A 9 -14.50 -9.51 -7.61
N THR A 10 -15.52 -8.79 -7.18
CA THR A 10 -15.84 -7.48 -7.74
C THR A 10 -14.84 -6.44 -7.24
N HIS A 11 -14.56 -5.44 -8.06
CA HIS A 11 -13.81 -4.27 -7.62
C HIS A 11 -14.70 -3.36 -6.77
N SER A 12 -14.08 -2.59 -5.88
CA SER A 12 -14.74 -1.57 -5.06
C SER A 12 -13.79 -0.39 -4.91
N ASP A 13 -14.24 0.80 -5.30
CA ASP A 13 -13.44 2.02 -5.22
C ASP A 13 -13.01 2.35 -3.78
N THR A 14 -13.87 2.04 -2.82
CA THR A 14 -13.60 2.32 -1.39
C THR A 14 -12.69 1.30 -0.71
N ARG A 15 -12.33 0.18 -1.36
CA ARG A 15 -11.55 -0.90 -0.72
C ARG A 15 -10.33 -1.20 -1.58
N TRP A 16 -9.18 -0.63 -1.22
CA TRP A 16 -7.93 -0.82 -1.95
C TRP A 16 -7.57 -2.29 -2.20
N ALA A 17 -7.79 -3.17 -1.22
CA ALA A 17 -7.54 -4.61 -1.36
C ALA A 17 -8.43 -5.29 -2.42
N SER A 18 -9.58 -4.71 -2.79
CA SER A 18 -10.50 -5.31 -3.76
C SER A 18 -9.90 -5.37 -5.16
N LYS A 19 -9.11 -4.37 -5.57
CA LYS A 19 -8.45 -4.32 -6.88
C LYS A 19 -7.46 -5.48 -7.02
N TYR A 20 -6.58 -5.65 -6.02
CA TYR A 20 -5.67 -6.80 -5.97
C TYR A 20 -6.44 -8.11 -5.99
N ASN A 21 -7.44 -8.28 -5.11
CA ASN A 21 -8.20 -9.52 -5.03
C ASN A 21 -8.92 -9.86 -6.36
N ALA A 22 -9.45 -8.87 -7.07
CA ALA A 22 -10.12 -9.06 -8.36
C ALA A 22 -9.13 -9.50 -9.44
N VAL A 23 -8.02 -8.77 -9.59
CA VAL A 23 -6.95 -9.06 -10.55
C VAL A 23 -6.33 -10.43 -10.26
N HIS A 24 -5.96 -10.68 -9.01
CA HIS A 24 -5.31 -11.92 -8.58
C HIS A 24 -6.20 -13.15 -8.77
N SER A 25 -7.49 -13.05 -8.41
CA SER A 25 -8.44 -14.15 -8.63
C SER A 25 -8.62 -14.45 -10.12
N LEU A 26 -8.64 -13.43 -10.97
CA LEU A 26 -8.73 -13.61 -12.42
C LEU A 26 -7.45 -14.23 -12.99
N TYR A 27 -6.28 -13.72 -12.60
CA TYR A 27 -4.98 -14.25 -13.00
C TYR A 27 -4.84 -15.74 -12.65
N CYS A 28 -5.13 -16.12 -11.40
CA CYS A 28 -5.03 -17.52 -10.97
C CYS A 28 -5.99 -18.48 -11.69
N GLN A 29 -7.12 -17.98 -12.21
CA GLN A 29 -8.18 -18.80 -12.77
C GLN A 29 -8.45 -18.53 -14.24
N PHE A 30 -7.56 -17.81 -14.91
CA PHE A 30 -7.80 -17.30 -16.25
C PHE A 30 -8.19 -18.41 -17.25
N GLY A 31 -7.47 -19.53 -17.23
CA GLY A 31 -7.82 -20.69 -18.05
C GLY A 31 -9.16 -21.34 -17.68
N GLY A 32 -9.56 -21.32 -16.41
CA GLY A 32 -10.87 -21.79 -15.94
C GLY A 32 -12.01 -20.87 -16.38
N VAL A 33 -11.79 -19.55 -16.36
CA VAL A 33 -12.73 -18.54 -16.85
C VAL A 33 -12.97 -18.72 -18.34
N ILE A 34 -11.91 -18.92 -19.13
CA ILE A 34 -12.06 -19.12 -20.57
C ILE A 34 -12.76 -20.43 -20.90
N LYS A 35 -12.50 -21.52 -20.17
CA LYS A 35 -13.27 -22.77 -20.32
C LYS A 35 -14.74 -22.55 -20.00
N ALA A 36 -15.05 -21.88 -18.89
CA ALA A 36 -16.43 -21.58 -18.52
C ALA A 36 -17.16 -20.74 -19.58
N LEU A 37 -16.51 -19.72 -20.15
CA LEU A 37 -17.08 -18.91 -21.23
C LEU A 37 -17.34 -19.75 -22.49
N ARG A 38 -16.38 -20.60 -22.88
CA ARG A 38 -16.56 -21.53 -24.02
C ARG A 38 -17.70 -22.52 -23.78
N ASP A 39 -17.83 -23.04 -22.56
CA ASP A 39 -18.91 -23.94 -22.18
C ASP A 39 -20.27 -23.24 -22.25
N ILE A 40 -20.37 -21.97 -21.83
CA ILE A 40 -21.62 -21.19 -21.94
C ILE A 40 -22.04 -21.03 -23.40
N ILE A 41 -21.07 -20.73 -24.28
CA ILE A 41 -21.30 -20.59 -25.73
C ILE A 41 -21.77 -21.92 -26.34
N SER A 42 -21.20 -23.05 -25.92
CA SER A 42 -21.52 -24.36 -26.50
C SER A 42 -22.80 -25.01 -25.94
N THR A 43 -23.19 -24.69 -24.70
CA THR A 43 -24.24 -25.43 -23.97
C THR A 43 -25.64 -24.82 -24.10
N ASN A 44 -25.78 -23.51 -24.36
CA ASN A 44 -27.07 -22.83 -24.23
C ASN A 44 -27.44 -21.90 -25.42
N PRO A 45 -27.93 -22.42 -26.55
CA PRO A 45 -28.55 -21.59 -27.60
C PRO A 45 -29.87 -20.92 -27.18
N ILE A 46 -30.39 -21.21 -25.98
CA ILE A 46 -31.70 -20.74 -25.48
C ILE A 46 -31.61 -19.34 -24.82
N PHE A 47 -30.42 -18.93 -24.37
CA PHE A 47 -30.17 -17.62 -23.75
C PHE A 47 -29.30 -16.76 -24.68
N GLY A 48 -29.90 -16.20 -25.73
CA GLY A 48 -29.20 -15.41 -26.75
C GLY A 48 -28.29 -14.31 -26.17
N ASP A 49 -28.78 -13.59 -25.15
CA ASP A 49 -28.00 -12.51 -24.50
C ASP A 49 -26.80 -13.03 -23.71
N GLY A 50 -26.92 -14.20 -23.06
CA GLY A 50 -25.84 -14.81 -22.29
C GLY A 50 -24.69 -15.30 -23.18
N VAL A 51 -25.02 -15.87 -24.34
CA VAL A 51 -24.05 -16.30 -25.35
C VAL A 51 -23.36 -15.10 -25.99
N ALA A 52 -24.14 -14.08 -26.41
CA ALA A 52 -23.59 -12.86 -27.01
C ALA A 52 -22.62 -12.13 -26.06
N ASN A 53 -22.97 -12.05 -24.76
CA ASN A 53 -22.10 -11.47 -23.74
C ASN A 53 -20.83 -12.30 -23.52
N ALA A 54 -20.94 -13.63 -23.45
CA ALA A 54 -19.78 -14.51 -23.30
C ALA A 54 -18.82 -14.41 -24.50
N GLU A 55 -19.34 -14.36 -25.73
CA GLU A 55 -18.55 -14.13 -26.93
C GLU A 55 -17.88 -12.76 -26.94
N SER A 56 -18.60 -11.71 -26.53
CA SER A 56 -18.07 -10.36 -26.43
C SER A 56 -16.89 -10.29 -25.45
N ILE A 57 -17.03 -10.89 -24.26
CA ILE A 57 -15.96 -10.96 -23.26
C ILE A 57 -14.77 -11.76 -23.79
N LEU A 58 -15.01 -12.91 -24.44
CA LEU A 58 -13.93 -13.74 -24.98
C LEU A 58 -13.13 -13.01 -26.07
N LYS A 59 -13.78 -12.16 -26.88
CA LYS A 59 -13.12 -11.33 -27.90
C LYS A 59 -12.22 -10.23 -27.31
N GLN A 60 -12.45 -9.82 -26.06
CA GLN A 60 -11.64 -8.84 -25.34
C GLN A 60 -10.36 -9.46 -24.73
N PHE A 61 -10.32 -10.78 -24.55
CA PHE A 61 -9.13 -11.48 -24.05
C PHE A 61 -8.11 -11.71 -25.17
N ASP A 62 -7.44 -10.64 -25.55
CA ASP A 62 -6.28 -10.67 -26.44
C ASP A 62 -4.96 -10.65 -25.66
N LEU A 63 -3.83 -10.68 -26.38
CA LEU A 63 -2.50 -10.68 -25.77
C LEU A 63 -2.26 -9.42 -24.93
N GLU A 64 -2.75 -8.26 -25.36
CA GLU A 64 -2.68 -6.99 -24.63
C GLU A 64 -3.38 -7.11 -23.27
N PHE A 65 -4.58 -7.69 -23.23
CA PHE A 65 -5.29 -7.95 -21.97
C PHE A 65 -4.51 -8.88 -21.03
N VAL A 66 -3.99 -10.00 -21.54
CA VAL A 66 -3.22 -10.95 -20.71
C VAL A 66 -1.94 -10.31 -20.19
N TYR A 67 -1.26 -9.52 -21.02
CA TYR A 67 -0.07 -8.77 -20.61
C TYR A 67 -0.37 -7.83 -19.44
N PHE A 68 -1.43 -7.02 -19.55
CA PHE A 68 -1.83 -6.13 -18.47
C PHE A 68 -2.29 -6.89 -17.23
N LEU A 69 -2.95 -8.04 -17.39
CA LEU A 69 -3.35 -8.89 -16.27
C LEU A 69 -2.14 -9.38 -15.46
N VAL A 70 -1.10 -9.90 -16.13
CA VAL A 70 0.14 -10.34 -15.49
C VAL A 70 0.87 -9.17 -14.84
N MET A 71 0.99 -8.05 -15.55
CA MET A 71 1.64 -6.83 -15.05
C MET A 71 0.95 -6.33 -13.77
N TRP A 72 -0.37 -6.18 -13.80
CA TRP A 72 -1.13 -5.67 -12.66
C TRP A 72 -1.13 -6.64 -11.48
N ASP A 73 -1.15 -7.96 -11.70
CA ASP A 73 -1.03 -8.92 -10.59
C ASP A 73 0.30 -8.74 -9.84
N LYS A 74 1.42 -8.62 -10.58
CA LYS A 74 2.75 -8.41 -9.98
C LYS A 74 2.85 -7.10 -9.20
N ILE A 75 2.45 -5.98 -9.81
CA ILE A 75 2.51 -4.64 -9.17
C ILE A 75 1.59 -4.61 -7.94
N LEU A 76 0.33 -5.04 -8.08
CA LEU A 76 -0.65 -4.96 -7.00
C LEU A 76 -0.32 -5.91 -5.85
N ASN A 77 0.32 -7.05 -6.10
CA ASN A 77 0.78 -7.96 -5.06
C ASN A 77 1.80 -7.28 -4.12
N GLN A 78 2.78 -6.56 -4.67
CA GLN A 78 3.76 -5.83 -3.85
C GLN A 78 3.09 -4.76 -2.99
N ILE A 79 2.23 -3.94 -3.60
CA ILE A 79 1.48 -2.90 -2.91
C ILE A 79 0.56 -3.50 -1.82
N TYR A 80 -0.12 -4.60 -2.13
CA TYR A 80 -1.04 -5.26 -1.22
C TYR A 80 -0.33 -5.77 0.04
N ARG A 81 0.85 -6.38 -0.10
CA ARG A 81 1.66 -6.86 1.02
C ARG A 81 2.03 -5.72 1.98
N VAL A 82 2.53 -4.62 1.44
CA VAL A 82 2.90 -3.44 2.25
C VAL A 82 1.67 -2.82 2.89
N ASN A 83 0.56 -2.70 2.16
CA ASN A 83 -0.69 -2.19 2.72
C ASN A 83 -1.20 -3.04 3.90
N LYS A 84 -1.05 -4.37 3.83
CA LYS A 84 -1.39 -5.26 4.95
C LYS A 84 -0.50 -5.01 6.18
N LEU A 85 0.79 -4.73 5.97
CA LEU A 85 1.73 -4.39 7.05
C LEU A 85 1.39 -3.02 7.67
N LEU A 86 1.09 -2.02 6.85
CA LEU A 86 0.71 -0.67 7.29
C LEU A 86 -0.61 -0.64 8.09
N GLN A 87 -1.47 -1.64 7.91
CA GLN A 87 -2.72 -1.80 8.66
C GLN A 87 -2.56 -2.64 9.94
N SER A 88 -1.35 -3.11 10.26
CA SER A 88 -1.11 -3.82 11.52
C SER A 88 -1.22 -2.85 12.71
N SER A 89 -1.71 -3.34 13.85
CA SER A 89 -2.01 -2.50 15.02
C SER A 89 -0.77 -1.90 15.70
N ASN A 90 0.41 -2.48 15.45
CA ASN A 90 1.63 -2.21 16.22
C ASN A 90 2.71 -1.53 15.37
N ILE A 91 2.37 -0.97 14.22
CA ILE A 91 3.34 -0.33 13.34
C ILE A 91 3.57 1.13 13.76
N SER A 92 4.83 1.49 13.99
CA SER A 92 5.25 2.87 14.22
C SER A 92 5.49 3.61 12.90
N ILE A 93 5.53 4.95 12.94
CA ILE A 93 5.76 5.79 11.75
C ILE A 93 7.11 5.50 11.09
N ASP A 94 8.17 5.27 11.87
CA ASP A 94 9.48 4.95 11.32
C ASP A 94 9.48 3.61 10.57
N GLN A 95 8.80 2.60 11.13
CA GLN A 95 8.65 1.29 10.49
C GLN A 95 7.82 1.42 9.21
N ALA A 96 6.75 2.20 9.26
CA ALA A 96 5.90 2.46 8.10
C ALA A 96 6.67 3.14 6.96
N SER A 97 7.40 4.21 7.26
CA SER A 97 8.25 4.92 6.29
C SER A 97 9.28 3.97 5.68
N LYS A 98 9.95 3.13 6.49
CA LYS A 98 10.87 2.09 6.00
C LYS A 98 10.18 1.11 5.05
N MET A 99 8.99 0.61 5.39
CA MET A 99 8.25 -0.34 4.54
C MET A 99 7.84 0.29 3.20
N ILE A 100 7.45 1.57 3.19
CA ILE A 100 7.13 2.32 1.96
C ILE A 100 8.39 2.55 1.12
N ASN A 101 9.53 2.84 1.74
CA ASN A 101 10.80 2.95 1.03
C ASN A 101 11.21 1.61 0.40
N CYS A 102 11.04 0.49 1.11
CA CYS A 102 11.24 -0.85 0.55
C CYS A 102 10.30 -1.12 -0.65
N LEU A 103 9.05 -0.65 -0.61
CA LEU A 103 8.13 -0.74 -1.74
C LEU A 103 8.68 0.02 -2.97
N ASN A 104 9.13 1.25 -2.77
CA ASN A 104 9.69 2.06 -3.85
C ASN A 104 10.94 1.42 -4.46
N VAL A 105 11.82 0.83 -3.64
CA VAL A 105 12.98 0.06 -4.12
C VAL A 105 12.52 -1.14 -4.94
N SER A 106 11.51 -1.88 -4.48
CA SER A 106 11.01 -3.05 -5.22
C SER A 106 10.35 -2.67 -6.56
N LEU A 107 9.66 -1.52 -6.63
CA LEU A 107 9.13 -0.98 -7.88
C LEU A 107 10.25 -0.51 -8.82
N GLN A 108 11.32 0.09 -8.28
CA GLN A 108 12.51 0.47 -9.03
C GLN A 108 13.21 -0.76 -9.62
N GLU A 109 13.42 -1.81 -8.84
CA GLU A 109 14.01 -3.08 -9.30
C GLU A 109 13.16 -3.71 -10.42
N MET A 110 11.82 -3.66 -10.29
CA MET A 110 10.90 -4.12 -11.32
C MET A 110 11.03 -3.32 -12.61
N ARG A 111 11.23 -2.00 -12.49
CA ARG A 111 11.49 -1.10 -13.62
C ARG A 111 12.83 -1.43 -14.28
N ASP A 112 13.89 -1.59 -13.51
CA ASP A 112 15.26 -1.82 -14.00
C ASP A 112 15.42 -3.21 -14.64
N SER A 113 14.67 -4.20 -14.16
CA SER A 113 14.63 -5.56 -14.72
C SER A 113 13.91 -5.63 -16.08
N GLY A 114 13.14 -4.59 -16.45
CA GLY A 114 12.35 -4.54 -17.67
C GLY A 114 11.12 -5.47 -17.66
N ASN A 115 10.44 -5.57 -18.80
CA ASN A 115 9.18 -6.32 -18.95
C ASN A 115 9.32 -7.70 -19.59
N GLU A 116 10.54 -8.17 -19.89
CA GLU A 116 10.77 -9.45 -20.57
C GLU A 116 10.20 -10.65 -19.80
N GLN A 117 10.29 -10.64 -18.47
CA GLN A 117 9.66 -11.66 -17.61
C GLN A 117 8.12 -11.64 -17.71
N ILE A 118 7.51 -10.48 -17.92
CA ILE A 118 6.06 -10.34 -18.08
C ILE A 118 5.65 -10.85 -19.47
N LYS A 119 6.42 -10.51 -20.51
CA LYS A 119 6.16 -10.97 -21.89
C LYS A 119 6.22 -12.50 -21.98
N THR A 120 7.28 -13.11 -21.46
CA THR A 120 7.45 -14.58 -21.46
C THR A 120 6.33 -15.29 -20.72
N GLU A 121 5.92 -14.78 -19.55
CA GLU A 121 4.81 -15.32 -18.79
C GLU A 121 3.46 -15.15 -19.51
N THR A 122 3.24 -14.01 -20.15
CA THR A 122 2.06 -13.72 -20.97
C THR A 122 1.92 -14.73 -22.11
N ILE A 123 3.00 -14.96 -22.86
CA ILE A 123 3.03 -15.93 -23.97
C ILE A 123 2.70 -17.33 -23.45
N SER A 124 3.31 -17.75 -22.34
CA SER A 124 3.02 -19.05 -21.72
C SER A 124 1.54 -19.21 -21.33
N ILE A 125 0.91 -18.16 -20.82
CA ILE A 125 -0.51 -18.18 -20.47
C ILE A 125 -1.38 -18.23 -21.73
N CYS A 126 -1.07 -17.44 -22.76
CA CYS A 126 -1.78 -17.45 -24.03
C CYS A 126 -1.73 -18.83 -24.70
N ASP A 127 -0.56 -19.47 -24.74
CA ASP A 127 -0.36 -20.79 -25.32
C ASP A 127 -1.17 -21.87 -24.58
N LYS A 128 -1.17 -21.83 -23.23
CA LYS A 128 -1.94 -22.77 -22.40
C LYS A 128 -3.45 -22.65 -22.61
N VAL A 129 -3.94 -21.47 -22.97
CA VAL A 129 -5.38 -21.20 -23.07
C VAL A 129 -5.88 -21.17 -24.53
N GLY A 130 -4.96 -21.16 -25.50
CA GLY A 130 -5.26 -21.13 -26.93
C GLY A 130 -5.77 -19.77 -27.39
N ILE A 131 -5.22 -18.68 -26.85
CA ILE A 131 -5.44 -17.31 -27.35
C ILE A 131 -4.42 -17.04 -28.45
N LYS A 132 -4.83 -16.40 -29.55
CA LYS A 132 -3.90 -16.02 -30.62
C LYS A 132 -2.86 -15.03 -30.09
N SER A 133 -1.59 -15.38 -30.20
CA SER A 133 -0.45 -14.60 -29.71
C SER A 133 -0.10 -13.38 -30.59
N GLU A 134 -1.04 -12.89 -31.39
CA GLU A 134 -0.83 -11.79 -32.32
C GLU A 134 -1.33 -10.49 -31.71
N LEU A 135 -0.43 -9.51 -31.59
CA LEU A 135 -0.80 -8.14 -31.21
C LEU A 135 -1.66 -7.54 -32.32
N LYS A 136 -2.89 -7.16 -32.00
CA LYS A 136 -3.73 -6.39 -32.93
C LYS A 136 -3.09 -5.02 -33.13
N ILE A 137 -2.50 -4.79 -34.30
CA ILE A 137 -2.02 -3.47 -34.69
C ILE A 137 -3.25 -2.55 -34.72
N LYS A 138 -3.37 -1.64 -33.73
CA LYS A 138 -4.39 -0.58 -33.77
C LYS A 138 -4.11 0.27 -35.01
N ARG A 139 -5.09 0.40 -35.91
CA ARG A 139 -4.99 1.25 -37.11
C ARG A 139 -4.58 2.66 -36.67
N THR A 140 -3.39 3.09 -37.07
CA THR A 140 -2.96 4.47 -36.92
C THR A 140 -3.81 5.36 -37.82
N ILE A 141 -4.53 6.31 -37.22
CA ILE A 141 -5.19 7.37 -37.97
C ILE A 141 -4.07 8.25 -38.54
N LYS A 142 -3.82 8.15 -39.85
CA LYS A 142 -2.88 9.04 -40.52
C LYS A 142 -3.41 10.47 -40.40
N ARG A 143 -2.68 11.32 -39.68
CA ARG A 143 -2.93 12.77 -39.67
C ARG A 143 -2.76 13.30 -41.09
N LYS A 144 -3.62 14.22 -41.53
CA LYS A 144 -3.46 14.88 -42.83
C LYS A 144 -2.19 15.75 -42.77
N VAL A 145 -1.18 15.39 -43.55
CA VAL A 145 0.11 16.09 -43.63
C VAL A 145 0.02 17.17 -44.69
N MET A 146 0.46 18.40 -44.39
CA MET A 146 0.49 19.49 -45.36
C MET A 146 1.70 19.33 -46.30
N SER A 147 1.62 19.87 -47.52
CA SER A 147 2.72 19.78 -48.49
C SER A 147 3.98 20.47 -47.94
N GLY A 148 5.05 19.69 -47.71
CA GLY A 148 6.32 20.17 -47.16
C GLY A 148 6.62 19.70 -45.73
N GLU A 149 5.67 19.06 -45.03
CA GLU A 149 5.93 18.42 -43.74
C GLU A 149 6.40 16.97 -43.93
N ASN A 150 7.53 16.61 -43.33
CA ASN A 150 7.92 15.21 -43.18
C ASN A 150 7.05 14.59 -42.09
N SER A 151 6.24 13.59 -42.45
CA SER A 151 5.57 12.75 -41.46
C SER A 151 6.55 11.72 -40.89
N SER A 152 7.46 12.17 -40.03
CA SER A 152 8.21 11.27 -39.14
C SER A 152 7.33 10.87 -37.95
N GLY A 153 6.16 10.29 -38.25
CA GLY A 153 5.44 9.51 -37.26
C GLY A 153 6.18 8.18 -37.17
N GLU A 154 7.10 8.03 -36.22
CA GLU A 154 7.68 6.73 -35.94
C GLU A 154 6.53 5.77 -35.58
N ASP A 155 6.28 4.79 -36.45
CA ASP A 155 5.28 3.76 -36.22
C ASP A 155 5.73 2.91 -35.03
N ILE A 156 5.22 3.23 -33.83
CA ILE A 156 5.50 2.49 -32.60
C ILE A 156 4.93 1.07 -32.78
N SER A 157 5.80 0.06 -32.76
CA SER A 157 5.36 -1.34 -32.78
C SER A 157 4.47 -1.64 -31.58
N ALA A 158 3.51 -2.55 -31.72
CA ALA A 158 2.62 -2.91 -30.60
C ALA A 158 3.40 -3.43 -29.36
N ASP A 159 4.57 -4.05 -29.56
CA ASP A 159 5.45 -4.46 -28.46
C ASP A 159 6.15 -3.26 -27.78
N GLN A 160 6.53 -2.25 -28.57
CA GLN A 160 7.06 -1.00 -28.04
C GLN A 160 5.98 -0.24 -27.27
N PHE A 161 4.72 -0.28 -27.73
CA PHE A 161 3.59 0.30 -26.99
C PHE A 161 3.42 -0.34 -25.61
N LEU A 162 3.38 -1.67 -25.51
CA LEU A 162 3.27 -2.37 -24.22
C LEU A 162 4.45 -2.07 -23.29
N THR A 163 5.65 -1.94 -23.86
CA THR A 163 6.86 -1.60 -23.12
C THR A 163 6.81 -0.16 -22.59
N LEU A 164 6.36 0.79 -23.41
CA LEU A 164 6.17 2.18 -22.99
C LEU A 164 5.09 2.30 -21.90
N GLU A 165 3.95 1.60 -22.05
CA GLU A 165 2.90 1.61 -21.03
C GLU A 165 3.35 0.98 -19.71
N TYR A 166 4.16 -0.08 -19.76
CA TYR A 166 4.76 -0.67 -18.56
C TYR A 166 5.60 0.34 -17.78
N TYR A 167 6.52 1.03 -18.44
CA TYR A 167 7.37 2.03 -17.79
C TYR A 167 6.55 3.22 -17.28
N LYS A 168 5.59 3.72 -18.07
CA LYS A 168 4.69 4.80 -17.65
C LYS A 168 3.92 4.45 -16.38
N VAL A 169 3.40 3.22 -16.29
CA VAL A 169 2.64 2.77 -15.10
C VAL A 169 3.55 2.73 -13.88
N LEU A 170 4.76 2.17 -14.00
CA LEU A 170 5.72 2.12 -12.89
C LEU A 170 6.18 3.51 -12.45
N ASP A 171 6.56 4.37 -13.41
CA ASP A 171 7.01 5.73 -13.14
C ASP A 171 5.93 6.56 -12.44
N ASN A 172 4.69 6.45 -12.91
CA ASN A 172 3.56 7.12 -12.28
C ASN A 172 3.31 6.57 -10.86
N MET A 173 3.29 5.25 -10.69
CA MET A 173 3.11 4.62 -9.37
C MET A 173 4.18 5.06 -8.38
N MET A 174 5.45 5.05 -8.78
CA MET A 174 6.56 5.49 -7.95
C MET A 174 6.44 6.97 -7.57
N ALA A 175 6.13 7.84 -8.54
CA ALA A 175 5.93 9.26 -8.29
C ALA A 175 4.78 9.51 -7.31
N GLN A 176 3.65 8.82 -7.49
CA GLN A 176 2.48 8.94 -6.61
C GLN A 176 2.77 8.40 -5.20
N MET A 177 3.48 7.28 -5.08
CA MET A 177 3.87 6.73 -3.78
C MET A 177 4.81 7.69 -3.04
N LYS A 178 5.82 8.22 -3.74
CA LYS A 178 6.75 9.20 -3.15
C LYS A 178 6.01 10.46 -2.68
N TRP A 179 5.19 11.05 -3.55
CA TRP A 179 4.42 12.25 -3.21
C TRP A 179 3.46 12.02 -2.03
N ARG A 180 2.72 10.90 -2.04
CA ARG A 180 1.70 10.63 -1.02
C ARG A 180 2.28 10.36 0.37
N PHE A 181 3.49 9.81 0.44
CA PHE A 181 4.15 9.45 1.70
C PHE A 181 5.31 10.37 2.09
N GLU A 182 5.54 11.45 1.34
CA GLU A 182 6.57 12.45 1.64
C GLU A 182 6.42 13.01 3.05
N GLN A 183 5.19 13.39 3.44
CA GLN A 183 4.92 13.93 4.77
C GLN A 183 5.17 12.89 5.88
N LEU A 184 4.83 11.62 5.65
CA LEU A 184 5.09 10.55 6.61
C LEU A 184 6.59 10.35 6.80
N SER A 185 7.38 10.41 5.73
CA SER A 185 8.83 10.32 5.80
C SER A 185 9.44 11.53 6.52
N ASN A 186 8.97 12.75 6.24
CA ASN A 186 9.43 13.95 6.95
C ASN A 186 9.19 13.82 8.47
N ILE A 187 8.00 13.36 8.88
CA ILE A 187 7.69 13.12 10.29
C ILE A 187 8.59 11.99 10.85
N ALA A 188 8.80 10.91 10.11
CA ALA A 188 9.70 9.84 10.56
C ALA A 188 11.13 10.37 10.80
N ASP A 189 11.61 11.27 9.95
CA ASP A 189 12.92 11.90 10.04
C ASP A 189 13.01 12.87 11.23
N ASP A 190 11.97 13.68 11.47
CA ASP A 190 11.91 14.61 12.62
C ASP A 190 12.08 13.88 13.96
N PHE A 191 11.49 12.70 14.10
CA PHE A 191 11.54 11.89 15.33
C PHE A 191 12.65 10.83 15.31
N GLN A 192 13.45 10.71 14.24
CA GLN A 192 14.47 9.67 14.09
C GLN A 192 15.52 9.69 15.20
N PHE A 193 15.80 10.87 15.77
CA PHE A 193 16.78 11.03 16.85
C PHE A 193 16.36 10.36 18.17
N LEU A 194 15.06 10.08 18.35
CA LEU A 194 14.51 9.35 19.50
C LEU A 194 14.70 7.83 19.41
N SER A 195 15.20 7.31 18.30
CA SER A 195 15.49 5.88 18.19
C SER A 195 16.69 5.47 19.07
N ALA A 196 16.67 4.24 19.58
CA ALA A 196 17.78 3.69 20.37
C ALA A 196 19.10 3.81 19.60
N HIS A 197 19.11 3.47 18.32
CA HIS A 197 20.30 3.61 17.48
C HIS A 197 20.86 5.06 17.49
N SER A 198 20.01 6.06 17.24
CA SER A 198 20.42 7.47 17.23
C SER A 198 20.95 7.93 18.59
N LEU A 199 20.29 7.55 19.69
CA LEU A 199 20.74 7.92 21.04
C LEU A 199 22.13 7.35 21.36
N PHE A 200 22.46 6.16 20.85
CA PHE A 200 23.73 5.51 21.16
C PHE A 200 24.87 6.01 20.28
N VAL A 201 24.62 6.22 18.99
CA VAL A 201 25.64 6.49 17.96
C VAL A 201 25.83 7.99 17.69
N THR A 202 24.76 8.77 17.65
CA THR A 202 24.81 10.16 17.17
C THR A 202 25.46 11.10 18.19
N PRO A 203 26.38 12.00 17.81
CA PRO A 203 26.99 12.99 18.72
C PRO A 203 25.96 13.86 19.44
N VAL A 204 26.28 14.29 20.67
CA VAL A 204 25.37 15.07 21.53
C VAL A 204 24.96 16.38 20.86
N GLU A 205 25.87 17.05 20.18
CA GLU A 205 25.65 18.35 19.53
C GLU A 205 24.59 18.23 18.42
N LYS A 206 24.59 17.12 17.69
CA LYS A 206 23.57 16.84 16.68
C LYS A 206 22.21 16.53 17.31
N LEU A 207 22.19 15.74 18.38
CA LEU A 207 20.95 15.44 19.12
C LEU A 207 20.30 16.71 19.68
N LYS A 208 21.11 17.62 20.23
CA LYS A 208 20.65 18.94 20.69
C LYS A 208 20.02 19.75 19.56
N LYS A 209 20.62 19.75 18.37
CA LYS A 209 20.06 20.43 17.21
C LYS A 209 18.70 19.84 16.81
N TYR A 210 18.60 18.51 16.69
CA TYR A 210 17.33 17.87 16.36
C TYR A 210 16.24 18.12 17.41
N ALA A 211 16.61 18.11 18.69
CA ALA A 211 15.70 18.42 19.78
C ALA A 211 15.22 19.89 19.74
N ALA A 212 16.11 20.83 19.40
CA ALA A 212 15.75 22.24 19.19
C ALA A 212 14.80 22.41 17.99
N ASP A 213 15.11 21.77 16.86
CA ASP A 213 14.27 21.81 15.66
C ASP A 213 12.86 21.22 15.95
N LEU A 214 12.79 20.14 16.73
CA LEU A 214 11.53 19.54 17.18
C LEU A 214 10.74 20.48 18.11
N ALA A 215 11.38 21.11 19.08
CA ALA A 215 10.74 22.06 19.99
C ALA A 215 10.21 23.30 19.26
N ILE A 216 10.88 23.75 18.19
CA ILE A 216 10.37 24.83 17.34
C ILE A 216 9.12 24.39 16.58
N LYS A 217 9.08 23.15 16.10
CA LYS A 217 7.96 22.60 15.32
C LYS A 217 6.73 22.29 16.18
N TYR A 218 6.93 21.83 17.40
CA TYR A 218 5.89 21.44 18.36
C TYR A 218 5.94 22.33 19.62
N ASN A 219 6.04 23.64 19.43
CA ASN A 219 6.23 24.63 20.50
C ASN A 219 5.04 24.76 21.48
N GLU A 220 3.87 24.22 21.14
CA GLU A 220 2.71 24.14 22.04
C GLU A 220 2.81 22.96 23.03
N ASP A 221 3.55 21.90 22.66
CA ASP A 221 3.63 20.66 23.41
C ASP A 221 5.01 20.42 24.06
N ILE A 222 6.08 21.00 23.50
CA ILE A 222 7.47 20.71 23.84
C ILE A 222 8.24 22.02 24.07
N ASP A 223 8.81 22.15 25.27
CA ASP A 223 9.69 23.26 25.65
C ASP A 223 11.13 23.05 25.17
N GLN A 224 11.90 24.15 25.09
CA GLN A 224 13.32 24.11 24.74
C GLN A 224 14.19 23.30 25.74
N GLU A 225 13.66 23.00 26.93
CA GLU A 225 14.33 22.14 27.90
C GLU A 225 14.57 20.70 27.41
N ILE A 226 13.87 20.28 26.34
CA ILE A 226 14.15 19.00 25.66
C ILE A 226 15.62 18.88 25.22
N ILE A 227 16.30 20.00 24.95
CA ILE A 227 17.72 20.06 24.55
C ILE A 227 18.64 19.59 25.69
N ASN A 228 18.32 19.97 26.93
CA ASN A 228 19.06 19.55 28.11
C ASN A 228 18.66 18.12 28.49
N GLU A 229 17.36 17.81 28.46
CA GLU A 229 16.84 16.47 28.74
C GLU A 229 17.49 15.40 27.85
N ILE A 230 17.56 15.63 26.53
CA ILE A 230 18.15 14.66 25.59
C ILE A 230 19.65 14.43 25.84
N GLU A 231 20.37 15.47 26.24
CA GLU A 231 21.81 15.38 26.56
C GLU A 231 22.03 14.47 27.77
N PHE A 232 21.29 14.68 28.86
CA PHE A 232 21.38 13.83 30.04
C PHE A 232 20.88 12.40 29.74
N PHE A 233 19.75 12.28 29.05
CA PHE A 233 19.13 11.00 28.76
C PHE A 233 20.04 10.09 27.91
N LYS A 234 20.82 10.66 26.97
CA LYS A 234 21.79 9.93 26.14
C LYS A 234 22.74 9.05 26.95
N TYR A 235 23.20 9.52 28.10
CA TYR A 235 24.13 8.76 28.96
C TYR A 235 23.40 7.74 29.83
N GLN A 236 22.16 8.04 30.23
CA GLN A 236 21.36 7.16 31.08
C GLN A 236 20.74 5.99 30.32
N VAL A 237 20.33 6.19 29.06
CA VAL A 237 19.65 5.17 28.26
C VAL A 237 20.50 3.91 28.09
N LYS A 238 21.83 4.05 28.03
CA LYS A 238 22.77 2.92 27.93
C LYS A 238 22.75 2.01 29.15
N ALA A 239 22.54 2.59 30.34
CA ALA A 239 22.45 1.83 31.59
C ALA A 239 21.05 1.22 31.77
N ILE A 240 20.02 1.97 31.36
CA ILE A 240 18.60 1.62 31.53
C ILE A 240 18.17 0.52 30.55
N LEU A 241 18.64 0.60 29.30
CA LEU A 241 18.21 -0.28 28.22
C LEU A 241 19.35 -0.50 27.21
N PRO A 242 20.24 -1.49 27.42
CA PRO A 242 21.41 -1.75 26.59
C PRO A 242 21.05 -2.53 25.31
N ASP A 243 20.02 -2.09 24.58
CA ASP A 243 19.61 -2.67 23.29
C ASP A 243 19.55 -1.58 22.22
N LEU A 244 20.42 -1.72 21.22
CA LEU A 244 20.53 -0.81 20.08
C LEU A 244 19.31 -0.86 19.14
N ASN A 245 18.55 -1.96 19.18
CA ASN A 245 17.38 -2.19 18.33
C ASN A 245 16.06 -1.93 19.04
N ALA A 246 16.10 -1.35 20.24
CA ALA A 246 14.92 -1.09 21.02
C ALA A 246 13.98 -0.09 20.33
N THR A 247 12.68 -0.40 20.36
CA THR A 247 11.66 0.48 19.79
C THR A 247 11.43 1.70 20.67
N ALA A 248 10.87 2.77 20.10
CA ALA A 248 10.45 3.95 20.85
C ALA A 248 9.51 3.59 22.03
N LEU A 249 8.68 2.55 21.87
CA LEU A 249 7.81 2.03 22.93
C LEU A 249 8.61 1.36 24.06
N ASN A 250 9.69 0.63 23.75
CA ASN A 250 10.56 0.06 24.77
C ASN A 250 11.25 1.16 25.59
N ILE A 251 11.72 2.22 24.93
CA ILE A 251 12.35 3.36 25.60
C ILE A 251 11.33 4.08 26.50
N LEU A 252 10.13 4.33 26.00
CA LEU A 252 9.05 4.95 26.78
C LEU A 252 8.70 4.15 28.04
N ASN A 253 8.58 2.83 27.90
CA ASN A 253 8.31 1.95 29.03
C ASN A 253 9.48 1.90 30.02
N ALA A 254 10.71 2.04 29.54
CA ALA A 254 11.88 2.12 30.41
C ALA A 254 11.87 3.42 31.23
N ILE A 255 11.58 4.58 30.62
CA ILE A 255 11.44 5.87 31.33
C ILE A 255 10.44 5.73 32.49
N LYS A 256 9.26 5.14 32.22
CA LYS A 256 8.24 4.88 33.26
C LYS A 256 8.69 3.91 34.33
N LYS A 257 9.35 2.82 33.94
CA LYS A 257 9.79 1.76 34.86
C LYS A 257 10.80 2.27 35.89
N TYR A 258 11.65 3.20 35.50
CA TYR A 258 12.65 3.82 36.37
C TYR A 258 12.18 5.14 36.98
N GLU A 259 10.89 5.48 36.87
CA GLU A 259 10.26 6.68 37.43
C GLU A 259 10.94 8.00 37.00
N LEU A 260 11.44 8.04 35.76
CA LEU A 260 12.14 9.20 35.19
C LEU A 260 11.20 10.21 34.54
N ASP A 261 9.88 10.03 34.67
CA ASP A 261 8.87 10.90 34.07
C ASP A 261 8.99 12.35 34.56
N SER A 262 9.36 12.58 35.83
CA SER A 262 9.57 13.93 36.38
C SER A 262 10.88 14.57 35.91
N THR A 263 11.86 13.77 35.50
CA THR A 263 13.19 14.24 35.07
C THR A 263 13.20 14.56 33.58
N PHE A 264 12.41 13.84 32.78
CA PHE A 264 12.35 14.03 31.32
C PHE A 264 10.91 14.25 30.80
N PRO A 265 10.19 15.28 31.28
CA PRO A 265 8.81 15.53 30.88
C PRO A 265 8.67 15.83 29.38
N ASN A 266 9.58 16.61 28.79
CA ASN A 266 9.49 16.96 27.36
C ASN A 266 9.80 15.76 26.46
N LEU A 267 10.79 14.96 26.84
CA LEU A 267 11.12 13.72 26.14
C LEU A 267 9.95 12.73 26.19
N MET A 268 9.27 12.64 27.35
CA MET A 268 8.06 11.84 27.53
C MET A 268 6.96 12.28 26.56
N THR A 269 6.73 13.60 26.44
CA THR A 269 5.76 14.16 25.50
C THR A 269 6.16 13.87 24.06
N ALA A 270 7.43 14.02 23.69
CA ALA A 270 7.92 13.71 22.35
C ALA A 270 7.70 12.23 21.94
N TYR A 271 8.00 11.29 22.84
CA TYR A 271 7.72 9.87 22.60
C TYR A 271 6.22 9.58 22.50
N ARG A 272 5.39 10.23 23.33
CA ARG A 272 3.93 10.08 23.25
C ARG A 272 3.38 10.61 21.94
N LEU A 273 3.82 11.79 21.50
CA LEU A 273 3.46 12.36 20.20
C LEU A 273 3.82 11.37 19.09
N PHE A 274 5.06 10.89 19.05
CA PHE A 274 5.51 9.95 18.02
C PHE A 274 4.70 8.65 18.00
N LEU A 275 4.42 8.05 19.16
CA LEU A 275 3.71 6.77 19.25
C LEU A 275 2.19 6.87 19.07
N THR A 276 1.61 8.06 19.24
CA THR A 276 0.16 8.27 19.08
C THR A 276 -0.22 8.78 17.69
N MET A 277 0.74 9.23 16.89
CA MET A 277 0.45 9.63 15.52
C MET A 277 0.04 8.42 14.65
N PRO A 278 -1.09 8.52 13.93
CA PRO A 278 -1.60 7.41 13.14
C PRO A 278 -0.80 7.23 11.84
N VAL A 279 -0.30 6.01 11.60
CA VAL A 279 0.38 5.64 10.34
C VAL A 279 -0.60 5.60 9.16
N THR A 280 -1.83 5.10 9.38
CA THR A 280 -2.88 5.11 8.36
C THR A 280 -4.23 5.47 8.97
N VAL A 281 -5.01 6.30 8.25
CA VAL A 281 -6.41 6.63 8.58
C VAL A 281 -7.36 5.45 8.29
N ALA A 282 -6.86 4.37 7.68
CA ALA A 282 -7.68 3.28 7.14
C ALA A 282 -8.43 2.47 8.21
N SER A 283 -7.91 2.38 9.44
CA SER A 283 -8.64 1.70 10.53
C SER A 283 -9.82 2.55 11.03
N GLY A 284 -9.71 3.88 10.98
CA GLY A 284 -10.80 4.80 11.32
C GLY A 284 -12.02 4.61 10.43
N GLU A 285 -11.83 4.45 9.12
CA GLU A 285 -12.95 4.19 8.19
C GLU A 285 -13.68 2.86 8.41
N ARG A 286 -12.99 1.83 8.97
CA ARG A 286 -13.63 0.56 9.33
C ARG A 286 -14.56 0.72 10.52
N SER A 287 -14.17 1.50 11.51
CA SER A 287 -15.01 1.83 12.67
C SER A 287 -16.26 2.60 12.24
N PHE A 288 -16.09 3.62 11.37
CA PHE A 288 -17.20 4.47 10.94
C PHE A 288 -18.21 3.80 9.99
N LYS A 289 -17.82 2.72 9.29
CA LYS A 289 -18.78 1.91 8.51
C LYS A 289 -19.59 0.94 9.38
N ILE A 290 -19.01 0.45 10.48
CA ILE A 290 -19.73 -0.39 11.45
C ILE A 290 -20.78 0.45 12.18
N THR A 291 -20.45 1.69 12.57
CA THR A 291 -21.38 2.60 13.27
C THR A 291 -22.56 3.08 12.40
N LYS A 292 -22.53 2.91 11.08
CA LYS A 292 -23.70 3.22 10.21
C LYS A 292 -24.73 2.09 10.14
N SER A 293 -24.41 0.90 10.65
CA SER A 293 -25.28 -0.29 10.58
C SER A 293 -25.76 -0.74 11.96
N ILE A 294 -25.47 0.03 13.01
CA ILE A 294 -25.87 -0.26 14.38
C ILE A 294 -26.79 0.89 14.79
N ASP A 295 -28.06 0.56 15.07
CA ASP A 295 -28.95 1.48 15.75
C ASP A 295 -28.37 1.72 17.15
N PHE A 296 -27.97 2.96 17.43
CA PHE A 296 -27.36 3.31 18.71
C PHE A 296 -28.37 3.17 19.85
N GLU A 297 -29.68 3.29 19.58
CA GLU A 297 -30.76 2.98 20.51
C GLU A 297 -30.70 1.52 21.02
N ASP A 298 -30.49 0.52 20.15
CA ASP A 298 -30.43 -0.90 20.55
C ASP A 298 -29.21 -1.17 21.47
N VAL A 299 -28.07 -0.53 21.19
CA VAL A 299 -26.85 -0.67 22.02
C VAL A 299 -27.02 0.03 23.36
N ILE A 300 -27.74 1.15 23.40
CA ILE A 300 -28.05 1.88 24.64
C ILE A 300 -29.05 1.08 25.49
N GLU A 301 -30.07 0.48 24.89
CA GLU A 301 -31.02 -0.40 25.57
C GLU A 301 -30.35 -1.67 26.11
N ASP A 302 -29.44 -2.29 25.34
CA ASP A 302 -28.67 -3.44 25.82
C ASP A 302 -27.71 -3.06 26.97
N PHE A 303 -27.06 -1.90 26.91
CA PHE A 303 -26.24 -1.41 28.03
C PHE A 303 -27.06 -1.06 29.27
N ALA A 304 -28.26 -0.49 29.10
CA ALA A 304 -29.18 -0.18 30.18
C ALA A 304 -29.80 -1.44 30.81
N SER A 305 -30.06 -2.48 30.00
CA SER A 305 -30.58 -3.77 30.47
C SER A 305 -29.53 -4.58 31.26
N ILE A 306 -28.25 -4.47 30.90
CA ILE A 306 -27.14 -5.14 31.59
C ILE A 306 -26.85 -4.50 32.96
N LYS A 307 -26.96 -3.16 33.09
CA LYS A 307 -26.80 -2.48 34.39
C LYS A 307 -28.00 -2.71 35.33
N SER A 308 -29.21 -2.83 34.80
CA SER A 308 -30.41 -3.11 35.62
C SER A 308 -30.47 -4.56 36.14
N ARG A 309 -29.71 -5.50 35.56
CA ARG A 309 -29.59 -6.89 36.06
C ARG A 309 -28.53 -7.10 37.16
N LYS A 310 -27.71 -6.09 37.51
CA LYS A 310 -26.71 -6.19 38.59
C LYS A 310 -27.15 -5.59 39.93
N ILE A 311 -28.42 -5.18 40.05
CA ILE A 311 -29.00 -4.71 41.32
C ILE A 311 -30.33 -5.41 41.54
N LYS A 312 -30.28 -6.64 42.06
CA LYS A 312 -31.34 -7.25 42.87
C LYS A 312 -30.77 -8.50 43.57
N PHE A 313 -30.60 -8.34 44.89
CA PHE A 313 -30.16 -9.28 45.93
C PHE A 313 -28.68 -9.66 45.91
#